data_AF-A0A0M9ABQ3-F1
#
_entry.id   AF-A0A0M9ABQ3-F1
#
_cell.length_a   1.000
_cell.length_b   1.000
_cell.length_c   1.000
_cell.angle_alpha   90.00
_cell.angle_beta   90.00
_cell.angle_gamma   90.00
#
_symmetry.space_group_name_H-M   'P 1'
#
loop_
_entity.id
_entity.type
_entity.pdbx_description
1 polymer ?
#
loop_
_entity_poly.entity_id
_entity_poly.type
_entity_poly.pdbx_seq_one_letter_code
_entity_poly.pdbx_strand_id
1 'polypeptide(L)'
;MEEHEDKGYEEVAGEIDKYSTPRSSSIFEDTTRALTQAEAGECLHTLGKCDSGLGYAYLGLNASNKGLTDITIIPTFKYVLFVNVSGNRLTTEALGVLSSMKYLLMLQADRNQVSSAELGPMPYLQILTLNKNKLASTLGISHKLLECLELNHNNIEEVTLNPYDLENLKILELRGNILTTTNGIFFPGLTRLYLAENQIEKVEGLEILVNLEVLHLRSNKISKLEKLNCLPALETLIILENPVTADREVEEESAYRHVVLAMLPNLTRIDKDPVLYKERKQAKEFRKQMLRNGTTFADLDLNIFNAG
;
A
#
# COMPACT_ATOMS: atom_id res chain seq x y z
N MET A 1 -22.31 -22.63 -78.79
CA MET A 1 -23.66 -22.86 -79.35
C MET A 1 -24.58 -22.84 -78.14
N GLU A 2 -24.90 -21.63 -77.68
CA GLU A 2 -26.05 -20.84 -78.18
C GLU A 2 -27.33 -21.47 -77.62
N GLU A 3 -27.92 -20.83 -76.60
CA GLU A 3 -29.04 -19.86 -76.72
C GLU A 3 -30.38 -20.62 -76.62
N HIS A 4 -31.49 -20.15 -76.06
CA HIS A 4 -31.97 -18.83 -75.65
C HIS A 4 -33.20 -19.06 -74.72
N GLU A 5 -33.43 -18.13 -73.78
CA GLU A 5 -34.73 -17.52 -73.37
C GLU A 5 -35.91 -18.42 -72.90
N ASP A 6 -36.72 -18.06 -71.90
CA ASP A 6 -37.46 -16.79 -71.79
C ASP A 6 -38.04 -16.54 -70.37
N LYS A 7 -38.55 -15.32 -70.23
CA LYS A 7 -38.80 -14.44 -69.07
C LYS A 7 -39.93 -14.82 -68.09
N GLY A 8 -39.87 -14.20 -66.92
CA GLY A 8 -41.01 -13.88 -66.06
C GLY A 8 -40.66 -12.79 -65.03
N TYR A 9 -41.18 -11.59 -65.23
CA TYR A 9 -41.11 -10.42 -64.34
C TYR A 9 -42.14 -10.55 -63.19
N GLU A 10 -41.81 -10.16 -61.96
CA GLU A 10 -42.38 -9.08 -61.10
C GLU A 10 -42.17 -9.59 -59.65
N GLU A 11 -41.95 -8.85 -58.56
CA GLU A 11 -42.20 -7.46 -58.18
C GLU A 11 -41.33 -7.16 -56.93
N VAL A 12 -41.03 -5.89 -56.69
CA VAL A 12 -40.16 -5.38 -55.62
C VAL A 12 -40.94 -5.18 -54.32
N ALA A 13 -40.48 -5.76 -53.20
CA ALA A 13 -40.88 -5.33 -51.87
C ALA A 13 -39.85 -5.65 -50.77
N GLY A 14 -39.24 -4.60 -50.22
CA GLY A 14 -38.99 -4.41 -48.78
C GLY A 14 -37.92 -5.24 -48.10
N GLU A 15 -36.76 -4.63 -47.88
CA GLU A 15 -35.78 -5.01 -46.85
C GLU A 15 -36.43 -5.09 -45.46
N ILE A 16 -36.21 -6.19 -44.75
CA ILE A 16 -36.34 -6.26 -43.28
C ILE A 16 -35.07 -6.91 -42.75
N ASP A 17 -34.18 -6.07 -42.24
CA ASP A 17 -32.98 -6.44 -41.50
C ASP A 17 -33.33 -7.31 -40.29
N LYS A 18 -32.81 -8.54 -40.30
CA LYS A 18 -32.81 -9.44 -39.15
C LYS A 18 -31.69 -9.03 -38.19
N TYR A 19 -31.92 -7.99 -37.40
CA TYR A 19 -31.13 -7.74 -36.20
C TYR A 19 -31.38 -8.85 -35.18
N SER A 20 -30.41 -9.74 -35.10
CA SER A 20 -30.26 -10.72 -34.03
C SER A 20 -30.04 -9.96 -32.73
N THR A 21 -31.00 -10.04 -31.81
CA THR A 21 -30.88 -9.52 -30.45
C THR A 21 -29.87 -10.39 -29.68
N PRO A 22 -28.78 -9.83 -29.13
CA PRO A 22 -28.00 -10.53 -28.13
C PRO A 22 -28.86 -10.63 -26.87
N ARG A 23 -29.03 -11.85 -26.36
CA ARG A 23 -29.62 -12.12 -25.04
C ARG A 23 -28.99 -11.17 -24.03
N SER A 24 -29.82 -10.34 -23.40
CA SER A 24 -29.45 -9.46 -22.31
C SER A 24 -28.72 -10.29 -21.25
N SER A 25 -27.41 -10.08 -21.14
CA SER A 25 -26.66 -10.39 -19.94
C SER A 25 -27.39 -9.75 -18.77
N SER A 26 -27.71 -10.56 -17.78
CA SER A 26 -28.37 -10.19 -16.52
C SER A 26 -27.89 -8.83 -16.00
N ILE A 27 -28.79 -7.86 -16.01
CA ILE A 27 -28.68 -6.64 -15.22
C ILE A 27 -28.74 -7.11 -13.77
N PHE A 28 -27.58 -7.30 -13.14
CA PHE A 28 -27.53 -7.30 -11.69
C PHE A 28 -27.82 -5.85 -11.30
N GLU A 29 -29.03 -5.58 -10.86
CA GLU A 29 -29.33 -4.34 -10.15
C GLU A 29 -28.34 -4.26 -8.99
N ASP A 30 -27.42 -3.29 -9.07
CA ASP A 30 -26.50 -2.95 -7.99
C ASP A 30 -27.34 -2.32 -6.88
N THR A 31 -27.99 -3.19 -6.11
CA THR A 31 -28.95 -2.80 -5.09
C THR A 31 -28.21 -2.02 -4.02
N THR A 32 -28.53 -0.73 -3.92
CA THR A 32 -27.97 0.15 -2.92
C THR A 32 -28.26 -0.42 -1.54
N ARG A 33 -27.20 -0.62 -0.76
CA ARG A 33 -27.27 -1.07 0.63
C ARG A 33 -26.81 0.08 1.53
N ALA A 34 -27.76 0.92 1.89
CA ALA A 34 -27.53 2.04 2.82
C ALA A 34 -27.51 1.56 4.26
N LEU A 35 -26.58 2.06 5.07
CA LEU A 35 -26.59 1.88 6.52
C LEU A 35 -27.76 2.68 7.10
N THR A 36 -28.72 2.02 7.72
CA THR A 36 -29.87 2.71 8.32
C THR A 36 -29.48 3.39 9.63
N GLN A 37 -30.27 4.37 10.08
CA GLN A 37 -30.06 5.03 11.38
C GLN A 37 -30.06 4.03 12.55
N ALA A 38 -30.95 3.03 12.51
CA ALA A 38 -31.06 2.02 13.57
C ALA A 38 -29.80 1.14 13.61
N GLU A 39 -29.36 0.63 12.44
CA GLU A 39 -28.13 -0.17 12.34
C GLU A 39 -26.90 0.63 12.73
N ALA A 40 -26.82 1.91 12.33
CA ALA A 40 -25.73 2.78 12.72
C ALA A 40 -25.70 2.98 14.25
N GLY A 41 -26.86 3.08 14.89
CA GLY A 41 -26.97 3.12 16.35
C GLY A 41 -26.41 1.88 17.04
N GLU A 42 -26.60 0.69 16.47
CA GLU A 42 -26.01 -0.57 16.95
C GLU A 42 -24.49 -0.67 16.68
N CYS A 43 -23.98 0.11 15.72
CA CYS A 43 -22.55 0.16 15.39
C CYS A 43 -21.75 1.07 16.33
N LEU A 44 -22.42 1.92 17.12
CA LEU A 44 -21.77 2.86 18.02
C LEU A 44 -21.12 2.15 19.20
N HIS A 45 -19.90 2.56 19.53
CA HIS A 45 -19.13 2.03 20.65
C HIS A 45 -18.19 3.08 21.23
N THR A 46 -17.49 2.71 22.31
CA THR A 46 -16.53 3.58 23.04
C THR A 46 -17.18 4.84 23.60
N LEU A 47 -17.60 4.81 24.87
CA LEU A 47 -18.07 6.00 25.57
C LEU A 47 -16.91 6.93 25.92
N GLY A 48 -17.04 8.20 25.60
CA GLY A 48 -16.14 9.26 25.98
C GLY A 48 -16.87 10.46 26.58
N LYS A 49 -16.16 11.27 27.35
CA LYS A 49 -16.70 12.51 27.89
C LYS A 49 -16.75 13.58 26.81
N CYS A 50 -17.84 14.32 26.73
CA CYS A 50 -17.90 15.52 25.90
C CYS A 50 -17.25 16.72 26.61
N ASP A 51 -17.00 17.78 25.84
CA ASP A 51 -16.29 19.00 26.28
C ASP A 51 -16.92 19.69 27.49
N SER A 52 -18.20 19.46 27.77
CA SER A 52 -18.87 19.99 28.97
C SER A 52 -18.55 19.22 30.25
N GLY A 53 -17.86 18.07 30.17
CA GLY A 53 -17.49 17.20 31.29
C GLY A 53 -18.66 16.49 31.98
N LEU A 54 -19.90 16.86 31.65
CA LEU A 54 -21.14 16.39 32.28
C LEU A 54 -21.92 15.40 31.40
N GLY A 55 -21.54 15.22 30.13
CA GLY A 55 -22.17 14.29 29.20
C GLY A 55 -21.21 13.24 28.67
N TYR A 56 -21.78 12.11 28.24
CA TYR A 56 -21.07 11.05 27.53
C TYR A 56 -21.61 10.93 26.11
N ALA A 57 -20.74 10.61 25.16
CA ALA A 57 -21.10 10.31 23.80
C ALA A 57 -20.30 9.10 23.30
N TYR A 58 -20.80 8.42 22.28
CA TYR A 58 -20.04 7.40 21.58
C TYR A 58 -19.02 8.06 20.65
N LEU A 59 -17.77 7.63 20.77
CA LEU A 59 -16.64 8.14 20.00
C LEU A 59 -16.27 7.22 18.82
N GLY A 60 -16.74 5.98 18.82
CA GLY A 60 -16.45 5.00 17.78
C GLY A 60 -17.70 4.51 17.06
N LEU A 61 -17.55 4.17 15.77
CA LEU A 61 -18.56 3.53 14.96
C LEU A 61 -17.93 2.41 14.12
N ASN A 62 -18.38 1.16 14.32
CA ASN A 62 -17.93 0.00 13.56
C ASN A 62 -19.08 -0.58 12.72
N ALA A 63 -19.10 -0.22 11.43
CA ALA A 63 -20.05 -0.71 10.43
C ALA A 63 -19.37 -1.65 9.42
N SER A 64 -18.37 -2.42 9.86
CA SER A 64 -17.65 -3.35 9.00
C SER A 64 -18.50 -4.57 8.57
N ASN A 65 -18.18 -5.14 7.41
CA ASN A 65 -18.73 -6.41 6.89
C ASN A 65 -20.26 -6.45 6.79
N LYS A 66 -20.89 -5.35 6.37
CA LYS A 66 -22.35 -5.21 6.24
C LYS A 66 -22.83 -5.15 4.79
N GLY A 67 -21.90 -5.25 3.84
CA GLY A 67 -22.18 -5.15 2.41
C GLY A 67 -22.68 -3.76 2.00
N LEU A 68 -22.24 -2.71 2.70
CA LEU A 68 -22.71 -1.34 2.51
C LEU A 68 -22.20 -0.75 1.20
N THR A 69 -23.06 0.02 0.53
CA THR A 69 -22.68 0.90 -0.59
C THR A 69 -22.91 2.37 -0.25
N ASP A 70 -23.66 2.67 0.81
CA ASP A 70 -24.00 4.02 1.24
C ASP A 70 -23.88 4.13 2.77
N ILE A 71 -23.10 5.13 3.20
CA ILE A 71 -22.81 5.46 4.60
C ILE A 71 -23.09 6.94 4.92
N THR A 72 -23.94 7.60 4.13
CA THR A 72 -24.34 9.01 4.31
C THR A 72 -24.90 9.33 5.70
N ILE A 73 -25.35 8.31 6.44
CA ILE A 73 -25.81 8.45 7.83
C ILE A 73 -24.67 8.66 8.83
N ILE A 74 -23.45 8.19 8.56
CA ILE A 74 -22.32 8.21 9.51
C ILE A 74 -21.97 9.65 9.93
N PRO A 75 -21.89 10.64 9.03
CA PRO A 75 -21.63 12.03 9.40
C PRO A 75 -22.63 12.67 10.38
N THR A 76 -23.82 12.09 10.59
CA THR A 76 -24.80 12.61 11.55
C THR A 76 -24.38 12.40 13.01
N PHE A 77 -23.45 11.47 13.28
CA PHE A 77 -22.93 11.17 14.60
C PHE A 77 -21.76 12.10 14.97
N LYS A 78 -22.07 13.32 15.39
CA LYS A 78 -21.13 14.45 15.58
C LYS A 78 -19.94 14.20 16.52
N TYR A 79 -20.02 13.23 17.42
CA TYR A 79 -18.98 12.93 18.41
C TYR A 79 -18.08 11.75 18.00
N VAL A 80 -18.37 11.09 16.87
CA VAL A 80 -17.57 9.95 16.40
C VAL A 80 -16.24 10.47 15.86
N LEU A 81 -15.15 9.90 16.38
CA LEU A 81 -13.76 10.18 16.03
C LEU A 81 -13.08 8.98 15.34
N PHE A 82 -13.63 7.77 15.54
CA PHE A 82 -13.09 6.51 15.02
C PHE A 82 -14.14 5.81 14.17
N VAL A 83 -13.87 5.65 12.87
CA VAL A 83 -14.81 4.99 11.95
C VAL A 83 -14.14 3.76 11.34
N ASN A 84 -14.81 2.62 11.45
CA ASN A 84 -14.47 1.40 10.71
C ASN A 84 -15.63 1.00 9.79
N VAL A 85 -15.38 1.05 8.49
CA VAL A 85 -16.31 0.66 7.41
C VAL A 85 -15.68 -0.40 6.50
N SER A 86 -14.75 -1.18 7.03
CA SER A 86 -14.02 -2.21 6.28
C SER A 86 -14.91 -3.37 5.84
N GLY A 87 -14.58 -4.04 4.73
CA GLY A 87 -15.30 -5.23 4.25
C GLY A 87 -16.69 -4.90 3.67
N ASN A 88 -16.83 -3.73 3.05
CA ASN A 88 -18.07 -3.30 2.41
C ASN A 88 -17.86 -3.18 0.88
N ARG A 89 -18.80 -2.55 0.18
CA ARG A 89 -18.76 -2.32 -1.27
C ARG A 89 -18.63 -0.83 -1.60
N LEU A 90 -18.03 -0.04 -0.71
CA LEU A 90 -17.96 1.42 -0.83
C LEU A 90 -17.03 1.83 -1.97
N THR A 91 -17.50 2.76 -2.81
CA THR A 91 -16.67 3.46 -3.81
C THR A 91 -16.00 4.68 -3.18
N THR A 92 -15.14 5.35 -3.94
CA THR A 92 -14.50 6.61 -3.54
C THR A 92 -15.55 7.66 -3.15
N GLU A 93 -16.61 7.81 -3.94
CA GLU A 93 -17.68 8.78 -3.71
C GLU A 93 -18.46 8.48 -2.44
N ALA A 94 -18.77 7.20 -2.19
CA ALA A 94 -19.45 6.77 -0.97
C ALA A 94 -18.62 7.04 0.29
N LEU A 95 -17.29 6.91 0.21
CA LEU A 95 -16.38 7.20 1.31
C LEU A 95 -16.17 8.71 1.51
N GLY A 96 -16.24 9.50 0.44
CA GLY A 96 -16.03 10.95 0.46
C GLY A 96 -17.00 11.73 1.38
N VAL A 97 -18.14 11.15 1.75
CA VAL A 97 -19.09 11.75 2.71
C VAL A 97 -18.44 12.00 4.08
N LEU A 98 -17.41 11.22 4.44
CA LEU A 98 -16.69 11.34 5.70
C LEU A 98 -15.79 12.58 5.77
N SER A 99 -15.51 13.26 4.67
CA SER A 99 -14.82 14.57 4.65
C SER A 99 -15.53 15.64 5.49
N SER A 100 -16.83 15.49 5.69
CA SER A 100 -17.62 16.39 6.54
C SER A 100 -17.36 16.18 8.05
N MET A 101 -16.78 15.05 8.45
CA MET A 101 -16.43 14.72 9.83
C MET A 101 -15.09 15.36 10.21
N LYS A 102 -15.12 16.66 10.49
CA LYS A 102 -13.92 17.49 10.70
C LYS A 102 -12.94 16.97 11.75
N TYR A 103 -13.42 16.26 12.78
CA TYR A 103 -12.60 15.77 13.90
C TYR A 103 -12.27 14.28 13.80
N LEU A 104 -12.51 13.65 12.66
CA LEU A 104 -12.19 12.23 12.48
C LEU A 104 -10.67 12.01 12.69
N LEU A 105 -10.33 11.10 13.60
CA LEU A 105 -8.95 10.76 13.94
C LEU A 105 -8.50 9.48 13.23
N MET A 106 -9.41 8.53 13.04
CA MET A 106 -9.12 7.26 12.39
C MET A 106 -10.21 6.87 11.40
N LEU A 107 -9.78 6.48 10.20
CA LEU A 107 -10.62 5.86 9.19
C LEU A 107 -10.02 4.52 8.76
N GLN A 108 -10.77 3.45 9.03
CA GLN A 108 -10.50 2.11 8.50
C GLN A 108 -11.52 1.77 7.42
N ALA A 109 -11.07 1.65 6.17
CA ALA A 109 -11.93 1.32 5.03
C ALA A 109 -11.30 0.23 4.15
N ASP A 110 -10.65 -0.74 4.78
CA ASP A 110 -10.06 -1.89 4.10
C ASP A 110 -11.12 -2.72 3.36
N ARG A 111 -10.73 -3.44 2.29
CA ARG A 111 -11.62 -4.36 1.56
C ARG A 111 -12.91 -3.68 1.10
N ASN A 112 -12.75 -2.60 0.33
CA ASN A 112 -13.83 -1.87 -0.33
C ASN A 112 -13.54 -1.78 -1.85
N GLN A 113 -14.19 -0.84 -2.54
CA GLN A 113 -14.02 -0.62 -3.98
C GLN A 113 -13.43 0.77 -4.28
N VAL A 114 -12.64 1.32 -3.36
CA VAL A 114 -12.05 2.66 -3.48
C VAL A 114 -10.98 2.64 -4.56
N SER A 115 -11.08 3.52 -5.56
CA SER A 115 -10.16 3.60 -6.70
C SER A 115 -9.30 4.88 -6.69
N SER A 116 -9.66 5.86 -5.87
CA SER A 116 -8.90 7.09 -5.65
C SER A 116 -8.88 7.43 -4.16
N ALA A 117 -7.79 8.03 -3.69
CA ALA A 117 -7.63 8.48 -2.31
C ALA A 117 -8.00 9.96 -2.13
N GLU A 118 -8.61 10.60 -3.14
CA GLU A 118 -9.16 11.96 -3.06
C GLU A 118 -10.45 12.01 -2.21
N LEU A 119 -10.31 11.77 -0.92
CA LEU A 119 -11.42 11.71 0.04
C LEU A 119 -11.80 13.08 0.63
N GLY A 120 -11.17 14.16 0.17
CA GLY A 120 -11.31 15.49 0.75
C GLY A 120 -10.57 15.67 2.09
N PRO A 121 -10.58 16.90 2.63
CA PRO A 121 -9.79 17.24 3.81
C PRO A 121 -10.40 16.65 5.08
N MET A 122 -9.59 15.91 5.85
CA MET A 122 -9.89 15.48 7.23
C MET A 122 -8.73 15.94 8.13
N PRO A 123 -8.79 17.17 8.67
CA PRO A 123 -7.61 17.87 9.17
C PRO A 123 -6.97 17.25 10.41
N TYR A 124 -7.71 16.42 11.16
CA TYR A 124 -7.22 15.73 12.35
C TYR A 124 -6.98 14.23 12.14
N LEU A 125 -7.06 13.75 10.90
CA LEU A 125 -6.86 12.33 10.61
C LEU A 125 -5.42 11.93 10.89
N GLN A 126 -5.25 10.93 11.75
CA GLN A 126 -3.97 10.38 12.21
C GLN A 126 -3.71 8.97 11.65
N ILE A 127 -4.77 8.19 11.43
CA ILE A 127 -4.67 6.82 10.94
C ILE A 127 -5.63 6.63 9.76
N LEU A 128 -5.10 6.22 8.62
CA LEU A 128 -5.87 5.88 7.42
C LEU A 128 -5.47 4.49 6.91
N THR A 129 -6.44 3.58 6.85
CA THR A 129 -6.24 2.26 6.24
C THR A 129 -7.19 2.08 5.05
N LEU A 130 -6.60 1.81 3.89
CA LEU A 130 -7.28 1.53 2.62
C LEU A 130 -6.76 0.22 2.01
N ASN A 131 -6.42 -0.75 2.85
CA ASN A 131 -5.87 -2.03 2.40
C ASN A 131 -6.88 -2.77 1.51
N LYS A 132 -6.43 -3.52 0.49
CA LYS A 132 -7.30 -4.35 -0.37
C LYS A 132 -8.42 -3.53 -1.04
N ASN A 133 -8.05 -2.40 -1.62
CA ASN A 133 -8.91 -1.58 -2.47
C ASN A 133 -8.40 -1.66 -3.93
N LYS A 134 -8.71 -0.66 -4.76
CA LYS A 134 -8.37 -0.60 -6.19
C LYS A 134 -7.56 0.66 -6.52
N LEU A 135 -6.79 1.19 -5.57
CA LEU A 135 -6.00 2.41 -5.75
C LEU A 135 -4.88 2.15 -6.76
N ALA A 136 -4.77 3.00 -7.79
CA ALA A 136 -3.68 2.95 -8.76
C ALA A 136 -2.54 3.95 -8.45
N SER A 137 -2.80 4.95 -7.60
CA SER A 137 -1.81 5.91 -7.13
C SER A 137 -2.13 6.37 -5.71
N THR A 138 -1.20 7.12 -5.11
CA THR A 138 -1.37 7.76 -3.81
C THR A 138 -1.88 9.19 -3.89
N LEU A 139 -2.33 9.66 -5.06
CA LEU A 139 -2.82 11.01 -5.26
C LEU A 139 -4.04 11.30 -4.37
N GLY A 140 -4.11 12.51 -3.81
CA GLY A 140 -5.22 12.96 -2.97
C GLY A 140 -5.01 12.80 -1.46
N ILE A 141 -3.94 12.10 -1.04
CA ILE A 141 -3.58 11.97 0.37
C ILE A 141 -2.72 13.17 0.79
N SER A 142 -3.30 14.07 1.60
CA SER A 142 -2.66 15.33 2.03
C SER A 142 -2.98 15.71 3.49
N HIS A 143 -3.17 14.70 4.34
CA HIS A 143 -3.61 14.88 5.72
C HIS A 143 -2.41 15.14 6.65
N LYS A 144 -2.16 16.42 6.99
CA LYS A 144 -0.95 16.86 7.75
C LYS A 144 -0.67 16.14 9.07
N LEU A 145 -1.71 15.72 9.79
CA LEU A 145 -1.58 15.01 11.07
C LEU A 145 -1.52 13.48 10.93
N LEU A 146 -1.47 12.95 9.70
CA LEU A 146 -1.41 11.51 9.46
C LEU A 146 -0.09 10.93 9.95
N GLU A 147 -0.18 9.95 10.84
CA GLU A 147 0.95 9.25 11.43
C GLU A 147 1.11 7.84 10.86
N CYS A 148 -0.01 7.18 10.51
CA CYS A 148 -0.04 5.84 9.93
C CYS A 148 -0.89 5.80 8.66
N LEU A 149 -0.28 5.34 7.57
CA LEU A 149 -0.92 5.13 6.28
C LEU A 149 -0.72 3.69 5.81
N GLU A 150 -1.82 2.94 5.69
CA GLU A 150 -1.81 1.57 5.19
C GLU A 150 -2.54 1.46 3.85
N LEU A 151 -1.81 1.06 2.81
CA LEU A 151 -2.27 0.94 1.42
C LEU A 151 -1.95 -0.44 0.84
N ASN A 152 -1.86 -1.47 1.68
CA ASN A 152 -1.47 -2.81 1.28
C ASN A 152 -2.46 -3.42 0.28
N HIS A 153 -1.97 -4.21 -0.66
CA HIS A 153 -2.76 -4.96 -1.63
C HIS A 153 -3.69 -4.07 -2.46
N ASN A 154 -3.15 -2.98 -3.02
CA ASN A 154 -3.79 -2.15 -4.04
C ASN A 154 -3.09 -2.38 -5.40
N ASN A 155 -3.26 -1.46 -6.35
CA ASN A 155 -2.65 -1.48 -7.67
C ASN A 155 -1.70 -0.28 -7.86
N ILE A 156 -1.02 0.16 -6.79
CA ILE A 156 -0.20 1.38 -6.83
C ILE A 156 1.09 1.12 -7.61
N GLU A 157 1.31 1.91 -8.67
CA GLU A 157 2.51 1.87 -9.52
C GLU A 157 3.57 2.89 -9.09
N GLU A 158 3.13 4.05 -8.60
CA GLU A 158 3.98 5.17 -8.20
C GLU A 158 3.49 5.82 -6.91
N VAL A 159 4.44 6.20 -6.05
CA VAL A 159 4.19 7.01 -4.86
C VAL A 159 4.34 8.48 -5.22
N THR A 160 3.23 9.21 -5.25
CA THR A 160 3.13 10.64 -5.57
C THR A 160 2.81 11.50 -4.35
N LEU A 161 3.01 10.95 -3.15
CA LEU A 161 2.77 11.62 -1.89
C LEU A 161 3.68 12.85 -1.71
N ASN A 162 3.13 13.94 -1.19
CA ASN A 162 3.89 15.15 -0.90
C ASN A 162 4.42 15.13 0.55
N PRO A 163 5.75 15.19 0.76
CA PRO A 163 6.34 15.18 2.11
C PRO A 163 5.96 16.38 2.97
N TYR A 164 5.63 17.52 2.38
CA TYR A 164 5.17 18.71 3.12
C TYR A 164 3.74 18.56 3.65
N ASP A 165 2.93 17.72 3.02
CA ASP A 165 1.55 17.45 3.45
C ASP A 165 1.46 16.30 4.46
N LEU A 166 2.57 15.59 4.71
CA LEU A 166 2.64 14.39 5.56
C LEU A 166 3.82 14.43 6.54
N GLU A 167 4.08 15.60 7.12
CA GLU A 167 5.21 15.83 8.04
C GLU A 167 5.22 14.92 9.28
N ASN A 168 4.06 14.42 9.70
CA ASN A 168 3.91 13.55 10.87
C ASN A 168 3.96 12.05 10.56
N LEU A 169 4.06 11.66 9.28
CA LEU A 169 3.99 10.26 8.89
C LEU A 169 5.15 9.45 9.48
N LYS A 170 4.81 8.41 10.24
CA LYS A 170 5.75 7.49 10.91
C LYS A 170 5.73 6.10 10.28
N ILE A 171 4.57 5.65 9.85
CA ILE A 171 4.37 4.30 9.32
C ILE A 171 3.73 4.40 7.94
N LEU A 172 4.38 3.79 6.95
CA LEU A 172 3.87 3.64 5.60
C LEU A 172 3.91 2.17 5.20
N GLU A 173 2.72 1.61 4.92
CA GLU A 173 2.59 0.24 4.41
C GLU A 173 2.05 0.21 2.98
N LEU A 174 2.82 -0.41 2.10
CA LEU A 174 2.59 -0.52 0.66
C LEU A 174 2.81 -1.95 0.16
N ARG A 175 2.68 -2.96 1.04
CA ARG A 175 2.86 -4.37 0.67
C ARG A 175 1.90 -4.78 -0.43
N GLY A 176 2.31 -5.63 -1.38
CA GLY A 176 1.38 -6.21 -2.34
C GLY A 176 0.87 -5.22 -3.39
N ASN A 177 1.67 -4.21 -3.75
CA ASN A 177 1.39 -3.28 -4.85
C ASN A 177 2.26 -3.64 -6.07
N ILE A 178 2.36 -2.74 -7.04
CA ILE A 178 3.10 -2.95 -8.30
C ILE A 178 4.23 -1.93 -8.46
N LEU A 179 4.80 -1.46 -7.34
CA LEU A 179 5.93 -0.54 -7.32
C LEU A 179 7.18 -1.18 -7.92
N THR A 180 7.90 -0.44 -8.77
CA THR A 180 9.17 -0.87 -9.39
C THR A 180 10.41 -0.18 -8.80
N THR A 181 10.20 0.87 -8.02
CA THR A 181 11.23 1.66 -7.34
C THR A 181 10.73 2.14 -5.98
N THR A 182 11.64 2.54 -5.10
CA THR A 182 11.32 3.24 -3.84
C THR A 182 11.27 4.76 -3.97
N ASN A 183 11.48 5.29 -5.18
CA ASN A 183 11.38 6.72 -5.46
C ASN A 183 10.00 7.28 -5.08
N GLY A 184 9.95 8.54 -4.64
CA GLY A 184 8.72 9.20 -4.17
C GLY A 184 8.44 9.03 -2.67
N ILE A 185 9.20 8.18 -1.97
CA ILE A 185 9.08 7.96 -0.53
C ILE A 185 10.07 8.87 0.22
N PHE A 186 9.73 10.16 0.33
CA PHE A 186 10.65 11.20 0.83
C PHE A 186 10.26 11.76 2.20
N PHE A 187 9.95 10.90 3.18
CA PHE A 187 9.40 11.28 4.49
C PHE A 187 10.46 11.24 5.59
N PRO A 188 11.14 12.34 5.95
CA PRO A 188 12.23 12.32 6.94
C PRO A 188 11.77 11.86 8.33
N GLY A 189 10.47 12.01 8.64
CA GLY A 189 9.87 11.57 9.90
C GLY A 189 9.57 10.07 9.98
N LEU A 190 9.67 9.32 8.87
CA LEU A 190 9.26 7.93 8.75
C LEU A 190 10.18 7.00 9.55
N THR A 191 9.59 6.11 10.35
CA THR A 191 10.32 5.14 11.17
C THR A 191 10.12 3.71 10.69
N ARG A 192 8.99 3.41 10.01
CA ARG A 192 8.69 2.06 9.51
C ARG A 192 8.15 2.12 8.08
N LEU A 193 8.81 1.38 7.19
CA LEU A 193 8.45 1.29 5.77
C LEU A 193 8.30 -0.17 5.34
N TYR A 194 7.10 -0.52 4.88
CA TYR A 194 6.75 -1.87 4.44
C TYR A 194 6.44 -1.90 2.95
N LEU A 195 7.28 -2.58 2.18
CA LEU A 195 7.27 -2.65 0.72
C LEU A 195 7.32 -4.09 0.21
N ALA A 196 6.98 -5.07 1.06
CA ALA A 196 7.00 -6.47 0.70
C ALA A 196 6.10 -6.78 -0.51
N GLU A 197 6.39 -7.82 -1.28
CA GLU A 197 5.49 -8.27 -2.36
C GLU A 197 5.18 -7.16 -3.38
N ASN A 198 6.22 -6.44 -3.82
CA ASN A 198 6.15 -5.49 -4.93
C ASN A 198 7.04 -6.00 -6.09
N GLN A 199 7.30 -5.16 -7.08
CA GLN A 199 8.19 -5.45 -8.21
C GLN A 199 9.44 -4.57 -8.19
N ILE A 200 9.91 -4.19 -6.99
CA ILE A 200 10.99 -3.21 -6.83
C ILE A 200 12.30 -3.81 -7.34
N GLU A 201 12.87 -3.19 -8.37
CA GLU A 201 14.19 -3.52 -8.91
C GLU A 201 15.26 -2.56 -8.40
N LYS A 202 14.87 -1.30 -8.14
CA LYS A 202 15.78 -0.21 -7.80
C LYS A 202 15.42 0.42 -6.45
N VAL A 203 16.40 0.45 -5.54
CA VAL A 203 16.29 1.15 -4.27
C VAL A 203 16.96 2.52 -4.40
N GLU A 204 16.17 3.59 -4.30
CA GLU A 204 16.61 4.98 -4.42
C GLU A 204 15.72 5.94 -3.63
N GLY A 205 16.22 7.14 -3.34
CA GLY A 205 15.45 8.17 -2.64
C GLY A 205 15.34 7.97 -1.13
N LEU A 206 15.98 6.93 -0.58
CA LEU A 206 15.93 6.62 0.85
C LEU A 206 16.89 7.47 1.69
N GLU A 207 17.80 8.22 1.07
CA GLU A 207 18.81 9.05 1.75
C GLU A 207 18.25 10.11 2.71
N ILE A 208 16.99 10.49 2.54
CA ILE A 208 16.32 11.45 3.42
C ILE A 208 15.68 10.78 4.66
N LEU A 209 15.54 9.45 4.65
CA LEU A 209 14.85 8.67 5.70
C LEU A 209 15.77 8.38 6.89
N VAL A 210 16.34 9.43 7.47
CA VAL A 210 17.37 9.33 8.53
C VAL A 210 16.87 8.68 9.83
N ASN A 211 15.55 8.66 10.05
CA ASN A 211 14.89 8.07 11.22
C ASN A 211 14.32 6.66 10.96
N LEU A 212 14.56 6.07 9.78
CA LEU A 212 13.99 4.78 9.42
C LEU A 212 14.62 3.66 10.25
N GLU A 213 13.82 2.99 11.07
CA GLU A 213 14.23 1.89 11.96
C GLU A 213 13.93 0.53 11.34
N VAL A 214 12.83 0.42 10.58
CA VAL A 214 12.36 -0.83 9.96
C VAL A 214 12.15 -0.64 8.46
N LEU A 215 12.83 -1.46 7.65
CA LEU A 215 12.66 -1.53 6.21
C LEU A 215 12.34 -2.96 5.77
N HIS A 216 11.17 -3.17 5.19
CA HIS A 216 10.73 -4.49 4.74
C HIS A 216 10.58 -4.53 3.21
N LEU A 217 11.51 -5.21 2.54
CA LEU A 217 11.64 -5.34 1.08
C LEU A 217 11.51 -6.79 0.59
N ARG A 218 11.07 -7.73 1.43
CA ARG A 218 10.88 -9.14 1.04
C ARG A 218 10.07 -9.32 -0.26
N SER A 219 10.38 -10.34 -1.04
CA SER A 219 9.58 -10.73 -2.22
C SER A 219 9.49 -9.57 -3.24
N ASN A 220 10.64 -9.06 -3.66
CA ASN A 220 10.79 -8.03 -4.69
C ASN A 220 11.75 -8.53 -5.80
N LYS A 221 12.27 -7.63 -6.63
CA LYS A 221 13.18 -7.93 -7.76
C LYS A 221 14.57 -7.30 -7.59
N ILE A 222 14.97 -7.04 -6.34
CA ILE A 222 16.23 -6.38 -6.02
C ILE A 222 17.40 -7.33 -6.30
N SER A 223 18.30 -6.93 -7.20
CA SER A 223 19.51 -7.68 -7.55
C SER A 223 20.78 -7.10 -6.93
N LYS A 224 20.74 -5.86 -6.44
CA LYS A 224 21.89 -5.16 -5.85
C LYS A 224 21.51 -4.39 -4.58
N LEU A 225 22.41 -4.36 -3.61
CA LEU A 225 22.24 -3.65 -2.33
C LEU A 225 22.81 -2.22 -2.40
N GLU A 226 22.44 -1.45 -3.41
CA GLU A 226 22.96 -0.08 -3.53
C GLU A 226 22.22 0.88 -2.60
N LYS A 227 22.94 1.93 -2.15
CA LYS A 227 22.40 3.08 -1.40
C LYS A 227 21.74 2.80 -0.04
N LEU A 228 21.74 1.58 0.49
CA LEU A 228 21.17 1.34 1.83
C LEU A 228 22.03 1.93 2.96
N ASN A 229 23.33 2.15 2.74
CA ASN A 229 24.25 2.74 3.71
C ASN A 229 23.91 4.19 4.13
N CYS A 230 22.91 4.83 3.52
CA CYS A 230 22.42 6.15 3.89
C CYS A 230 21.43 6.15 5.07
N LEU A 231 21.11 4.98 5.64
CA LEU A 231 20.11 4.81 6.70
C LEU A 231 20.77 4.58 8.08
N PRO A 232 21.09 5.65 8.85
CA PRO A 232 21.88 5.52 10.07
C PRO A 232 21.13 4.87 11.24
N ALA A 233 19.80 5.03 11.28
CA ALA A 233 18.91 4.53 12.34
C ALA A 233 18.36 3.12 12.06
N LEU A 234 18.69 2.50 10.92
CA LEU A 234 18.08 1.24 10.53
C LEU A 234 18.51 0.10 11.45
N GLU A 235 17.53 -0.51 12.10
CA GLU A 235 17.72 -1.61 13.05
C GLU A 235 17.28 -2.94 12.46
N THR A 236 16.24 -2.95 11.64
CA THR A 236 15.67 -4.16 11.02
C THR A 236 15.55 -4.00 9.51
N LEU A 237 16.22 -4.90 8.78
CA LEU A 237 16.08 -5.04 7.33
C LEU A 237 15.54 -6.43 7.00
N ILE A 238 14.45 -6.50 6.23
CA ILE A 238 13.90 -7.77 5.72
C ILE A 238 13.99 -7.74 4.20
N ILE A 239 14.80 -8.60 3.59
CA ILE A 239 15.10 -8.58 2.14
C ILE A 239 15.08 -9.97 1.49
N LEU A 240 14.72 -11.04 2.22
CA LEU A 240 14.51 -12.38 1.65
C LEU A 240 13.63 -12.39 0.40
N GLU A 241 13.78 -13.42 -0.43
CA GLU A 241 13.00 -13.60 -1.67
C GLU A 241 13.20 -12.46 -2.67
N ASN A 242 14.42 -11.93 -2.69
CA ASN A 242 14.95 -11.09 -3.75
C ASN A 242 16.09 -11.84 -4.47
N PRO A 243 16.37 -11.55 -5.75
CA PRO A 243 17.53 -12.08 -6.46
C PRO A 243 18.85 -11.92 -5.68
N VAL A 244 19.02 -10.83 -4.94
CA VAL A 244 20.18 -10.54 -4.07
C VAL A 244 20.36 -11.53 -2.91
N THR A 245 19.35 -12.36 -2.63
CA THR A 245 19.31 -13.37 -1.56
C THR A 245 19.23 -14.81 -2.10
N ALA A 246 19.44 -15.02 -3.41
CA ALA A 246 19.27 -16.31 -4.07
C ALA A 246 20.21 -17.41 -3.53
N ASP A 247 21.41 -17.05 -3.06
CA ASP A 247 22.44 -17.98 -2.57
C ASP A 247 22.13 -18.63 -1.21
N ARG A 248 20.87 -18.62 -0.76
CA ARG A 248 20.43 -19.18 0.53
C ARG A 248 20.37 -20.72 0.52
N GLU A 249 20.54 -21.38 -0.62
CA GLU A 249 20.35 -22.83 -0.73
C GLU A 249 21.46 -23.68 -0.08
N VAL A 250 22.54 -23.08 0.44
CA VAL A 250 23.64 -23.84 1.06
C VAL A 250 23.81 -23.44 2.52
N GLU A 251 23.91 -24.44 3.40
CA GLU A 251 23.79 -24.40 4.87
C GLU A 251 24.89 -23.62 5.62
N GLU A 252 25.65 -22.74 4.97
CA GLU A 252 26.72 -21.95 5.59
C GLU A 252 26.48 -20.45 5.42
N GLU A 253 26.47 -19.73 6.55
CA GLU A 253 26.72 -18.27 6.66
C GLU A 253 26.42 -17.43 5.40
N SER A 254 25.14 -17.14 5.15
CA SER A 254 24.71 -16.52 3.90
C SER A 254 25.50 -15.23 3.58
N ALA A 255 26.24 -15.25 2.45
CA ALA A 255 27.18 -14.19 2.06
C ALA A 255 26.53 -12.80 2.01
N TYR A 256 25.24 -12.71 1.61
CA TYR A 256 24.52 -11.43 1.60
C TYR A 256 24.41 -10.83 3.00
N ARG A 257 24.24 -11.64 4.06
CA ARG A 257 24.14 -11.12 5.45
C ARG A 257 25.41 -10.42 5.87
N HIS A 258 26.57 -10.98 5.51
CA HIS A 258 27.87 -10.37 5.78
C HIS A 258 28.03 -9.02 5.08
N VAL A 259 27.65 -8.95 3.80
CA VAL A 259 27.70 -7.71 3.01
C VAL A 259 26.72 -6.66 3.55
N VAL A 260 25.48 -7.07 3.85
CA VAL A 260 24.46 -6.22 4.50
C VAL A 260 24.99 -5.64 5.81
N LEU A 261 25.57 -6.46 6.69
CA LEU A 261 26.11 -6.01 7.97
C LEU A 261 27.33 -5.10 7.83
N ALA A 262 28.17 -5.33 6.83
CA ALA A 262 29.31 -4.46 6.55
C ALA A 262 28.82 -3.07 6.08
N MET A 263 27.75 -3.04 5.28
CA MET A 263 27.11 -1.83 4.80
C MET A 263 26.34 -1.08 5.91
N LEU A 264 25.58 -1.82 6.70
CA LEU A 264 24.66 -1.34 7.73
C LEU A 264 25.06 -1.90 9.11
N PRO A 265 26.10 -1.32 9.75
CA PRO A 265 26.71 -1.90 10.94
C PRO A 265 25.85 -1.79 12.20
N ASN A 266 24.73 -1.06 12.17
CA ASN A 266 23.83 -0.85 13.31
C ASN A 266 22.66 -1.84 13.36
N LEU A 267 22.46 -2.65 12.31
CA LEU A 267 21.35 -3.62 12.28
C LEU A 267 21.40 -4.55 13.49
N THR A 268 20.23 -4.73 14.11
CA THR A 268 20.00 -5.68 15.21
C THR A 268 19.33 -6.94 14.69
N ARG A 269 18.63 -6.86 13.55
CA ARG A 269 17.92 -7.96 12.91
C ARG A 269 18.04 -7.91 11.40
N ILE A 270 18.31 -9.05 10.80
CA ILE A 270 18.25 -9.25 9.35
C ILE A 270 17.26 -10.37 9.09
N ASP A 271 16.22 -10.05 8.34
CA ASP A 271 15.07 -10.90 8.08
C ASP A 271 14.35 -11.30 9.38
N LYS A 272 14.26 -12.59 9.67
CA LYS A 272 13.63 -13.08 10.92
C LYS A 272 14.64 -13.23 12.05
N ASP A 273 15.93 -13.17 11.75
CA ASP A 273 16.99 -13.62 12.65
C ASP A 273 17.74 -12.44 13.28
N PRO A 274 18.06 -12.52 14.59
CA PRO A 274 18.90 -11.52 15.23
C PRO A 274 20.31 -11.57 14.66
N VAL A 275 21.01 -10.42 14.68
CA VAL A 275 22.42 -10.33 14.29
C VAL A 275 23.29 -10.83 15.43
N LEU A 276 24.04 -11.90 15.19
CA LEU A 276 24.93 -12.50 16.19
C LEU A 276 26.24 -11.71 16.31
N TYR A 277 26.89 -11.83 17.48
CA TYR A 277 28.19 -11.19 17.74
C TYR A 277 29.27 -11.61 16.73
N LYS A 278 29.29 -12.90 16.33
CA LYS A 278 30.26 -13.44 15.37
C LYS A 278 30.10 -12.78 13.99
N GLU A 279 28.87 -12.75 13.45
CA GLU A 279 28.54 -12.10 12.18
C GLU A 279 28.98 -10.63 12.17
N ARG A 280 28.69 -9.90 13.26
CA ARG A 280 29.10 -8.49 13.40
C ARG A 280 30.61 -8.33 13.38
N LYS A 281 31.35 -9.22 14.04
CA LYS A 281 32.81 -9.19 14.06
C LYS A 281 33.39 -9.49 12.68
N GLN A 282 32.88 -10.50 11.97
CA GLN A 282 33.28 -10.84 10.61
C GLN A 282 33.00 -9.69 9.63
N ALA A 283 31.78 -9.15 9.63
CA ALA A 283 31.38 -8.03 8.78
C ALA A 283 32.24 -6.76 9.02
N LYS A 284 32.62 -6.48 10.28
CA LYS A 284 33.51 -5.36 10.60
C LYS A 284 34.92 -5.55 10.03
N GLU A 285 35.45 -6.76 10.07
CA GLU A 285 36.78 -7.03 9.50
C GLU A 285 36.75 -7.00 7.96
N PHE A 286 35.71 -7.58 7.36
CA PHE A 286 35.44 -7.49 5.93
C PHE A 286 35.37 -6.02 5.46
N ARG A 287 34.61 -5.17 6.15
CA ARG A 287 34.54 -3.72 5.85
C ARG A 287 35.90 -3.03 5.90
N LYS A 288 36.77 -3.37 6.86
CA LYS A 288 38.12 -2.80 6.93
C LYS A 288 38.99 -3.24 5.74
N GLN A 289 38.88 -4.50 5.33
CA GLN A 289 39.62 -5.02 4.18
C GLN A 289 39.17 -4.31 2.89
N MET A 290 37.86 -4.14 2.69
CA MET A 290 37.33 -3.38 1.56
C MET A 290 37.88 -1.95 1.50
N LEU A 291 37.87 -1.25 2.63
CA LEU A 291 38.40 0.12 2.71
C LEU A 291 39.91 0.19 2.41
N ARG A 292 40.69 -0.82 2.82
CA ARG A 292 42.13 -0.92 2.49
C ARG A 292 42.35 -1.17 1.00
N ASN A 293 41.49 -1.96 0.38
CA ASN A 293 41.58 -2.32 -1.03
C ASN A 293 41.00 -1.26 -1.96
N GLY A 294 40.36 -0.21 -1.42
CA GLY A 294 39.72 0.85 -2.21
C GLY A 294 38.41 0.43 -2.89
N THR A 295 37.84 -0.72 -2.54
CA THR A 295 36.59 -1.24 -3.11
C THR A 295 35.37 -0.64 -2.43
N THR A 296 34.34 -0.32 -3.18
CA THR A 296 33.05 0.15 -2.66
C THR A 296 32.04 -1.00 -2.60
N PHE A 297 30.92 -0.80 -1.88
CA PHE A 297 29.82 -1.78 -1.87
C PHE A 297 29.11 -1.90 -3.22
N ALA A 298 29.22 -0.89 -4.10
CA ALA A 298 28.68 -0.97 -5.45
C ALA A 298 29.52 -1.88 -6.36
N ASP A 299 30.80 -2.08 -6.03
CA ASP A 299 31.72 -2.96 -6.76
C ASP A 299 31.58 -4.43 -6.35
N LEU A 300 30.86 -4.71 -5.26
CA LEU A 300 30.59 -6.07 -4.82
C LEU A 300 29.46 -6.67 -5.66
N ASP A 301 29.84 -7.44 -6.67
CA ASP A 301 28.93 -8.44 -7.21
C ASP A 301 28.82 -9.58 -6.20
N LEU A 302 27.63 -9.76 -5.63
CA LEU A 302 27.36 -10.82 -4.66
C LEU A 302 27.62 -12.21 -5.27
N ASN A 303 27.57 -12.33 -6.61
CA ASN A 303 27.96 -13.54 -7.31
C ASN A 303 29.46 -13.86 -7.21
N ILE A 304 30.33 -12.92 -6.82
CA ILE A 304 31.78 -13.16 -6.69
C ILE A 304 32.08 -14.09 -5.49
N PHE A 305 31.21 -14.10 -4.47
CA PHE A 305 31.33 -15.05 -3.37
C PHE A 305 30.92 -16.49 -3.76
N ASN A 306 30.40 -16.69 -4.99
CA ASN A 306 29.99 -17.99 -5.54
C ASN A 306 31.08 -18.68 -6.38
N ALA A 307 32.28 -18.08 -6.46
CA ALA A 307 33.44 -18.66 -7.13
C ALA A 307 34.51 -19.08 -6.12
N GLY A 308 34.22 -20.11 -5.33
CA GLY A 308 35.14 -20.69 -4.34
C GLY A 308 34.79 -22.13 -4.02
#